data_AF-A0A177B6X8-F1
#
_entry.id   AF-A0A177B6X8-F1
#
_cell.length_a   1.000
_cell.length_b   1.000
_cell.length_c   1.000
_cell.angle_alpha   90.00
_cell.angle_beta   90.00
_cell.angle_gamma   90.00
#
_symmetry.space_group_name_H-M   'P 1'
#
loop_
_entity.id
_entity.type
_entity.pdbx_description
1 polymer ?
#
loop_
_entity_poly.entity_id
_entity_poly.type
_entity_poly.pdbx_seq_one_letter_code
_entity_poly.pdbx_strand_id
1 'polypeptide(L)'
;MDLITIFSNMLIFNVTLWFLVVFAIVLFKIFVGYFGIPRPNEDHYVKMRNYIRHAKKIGHRGYMDNAPENTLESIEFIASLPEKAIEIDIASTRDGHLVIFVFI
;
A
#
# COMPACT_ATOMS: atom_id res chain seq x y z
N MET A 1 1.25 -64.56 4.87
CA MET A 1 0.74 -63.24 4.43
C MET A 1 0.86 -63.22 2.92
N ASP A 2 -0.21 -62.94 2.21
CA ASP A 2 -0.26 -62.97 0.76
C ASP A 2 0.18 -61.63 0.13
N LEU A 3 0.56 -61.67 -1.15
CA LEU A 3 1.13 -60.54 -1.89
C LEU A 3 0.20 -59.32 -1.89
N ILE A 4 -1.11 -59.55 -1.93
CA ILE A 4 -2.14 -58.49 -1.88
C ILE A 4 -2.07 -57.75 -0.56
N THR A 5 -2.03 -58.48 0.57
CA THR A 5 -1.94 -57.86 1.90
C THR A 5 -0.64 -57.08 2.10
N ILE A 6 0.48 -57.56 1.55
CA ILE A 6 1.76 -56.81 1.57
C ILE A 6 1.60 -55.48 0.83
N PHE A 7 1.06 -55.53 -0.39
CA PHE A 7 0.90 -54.34 -1.23
C PHE A 7 -0.08 -53.33 -0.62
N SER A 8 -1.20 -53.80 -0.07
CA SER A 8 -2.17 -52.94 0.64
C SER A 8 -1.55 -52.27 1.87
N ASN A 9 -0.77 -52.99 2.67
CA ASN A 9 -0.09 -52.40 3.84
C ASN A 9 0.98 -51.38 3.43
N MET A 10 1.73 -51.64 2.36
CA MET A 10 2.70 -50.67 1.81
C MET A 10 2.01 -49.42 1.27
N LEU A 11 0.86 -49.56 0.61
CA LEU A 11 0.09 -48.43 0.11
C LEU A 11 -0.45 -47.57 1.27
N ILE A 12 -1.05 -48.20 2.28
CA ILE A 12 -1.56 -47.51 3.46
C ILE A 12 -0.44 -46.75 4.18
N PHE A 13 0.71 -47.41 4.41
CA PHE A 13 1.86 -46.78 5.04
C PHE A 13 2.33 -45.53 4.28
N ASN A 14 2.46 -45.62 2.95
CA ASN A 14 2.87 -44.49 2.13
C ASN A 14 1.86 -43.34 2.17
N VAL A 15 0.57 -43.63 2.10
CA VAL A 15 -0.49 -42.61 2.17
C VAL A 15 -0.50 -41.93 3.53
N THR A 16 -0.39 -42.71 4.62
CA THR A 16 -0.30 -42.16 5.97
C THR A 16 0.94 -41.29 6.15
N LEU A 17 2.10 -41.74 5.65
CA LEU A 17 3.34 -40.96 5.70
C LEU A 17 3.21 -39.62 4.94
N TRP A 18 2.66 -39.65 3.73
CA TRP A 18 2.40 -38.44 2.95
C TRP A 18 1.48 -37.46 3.67
N PHE A 19 0.41 -37.96 4.28
CA PHE A 19 -0.51 -37.14 5.06
C PHE A 19 0.20 -36.46 6.23
N LEU A 20 1.02 -37.20 6.99
CA LEU A 20 1.77 -36.65 8.11
C LEU A 20 2.78 -35.59 7.68
N VAL A 21 3.45 -35.77 6.54
CA VAL A 21 4.39 -34.79 5.99
C VAL A 21 3.68 -33.49 5.62
N VAL A 22 2.56 -33.58 4.89
CA VAL A 22 1.77 -32.40 4.51
C VAL A 22 1.25 -31.68 5.75
N PHE A 23 0.73 -32.44 6.73
CA PHE A 23 0.26 -31.88 7.99
C PHE A 23 1.36 -31.15 8.76
N ALA A 24 2.57 -31.73 8.83
CA ALA A 24 3.72 -31.10 9.47
C ALA A 24 4.13 -29.79 8.75
N ILE A 25 4.11 -29.76 7.41
CA ILE A 25 4.40 -28.54 6.63
C ILE A 25 3.38 -27.43 6.94
N VAL A 26 2.09 -27.78 7.05
CA VAL A 26 1.04 -26.82 7.39
C VAL A 26 1.24 -26.27 8.80
N LEU A 27 1.48 -27.14 9.78
CA LEU A 27 1.77 -26.71 11.15
C LEU A 27 3.02 -25.83 11.23
N PHE A 28 4.06 -26.16 10.48
CA PHE A 28 5.28 -25.36 10.41
C PHE A 28 5.01 -23.96 9.85
N LYS A 29 4.22 -23.84 8.77
CA LYS A 29 3.81 -22.54 8.22
C LYS A 29 3.03 -21.70 9.23
N ILE A 30 2.11 -22.33 9.96
CA ILE A 30 1.34 -21.67 11.02
C ILE A 30 2.29 -21.18 12.12
N PHE A 31 3.19 -22.05 12.60
CA PHE A 31 4.18 -21.73 13.63
C PHE A 31 5.06 -20.55 13.21
N VAL A 32 5.63 -20.57 12.00
CA VAL A 32 6.43 -19.46 11.47
C VAL A 32 5.60 -18.17 11.38
N GLY A 33 4.33 -18.24 10.97
CA GLY A 33 3.46 -17.08 10.93
C GLY A 33 3.17 -16.48 12.32
N TYR A 34 3.03 -17.31 13.35
CA TYR A 34 2.76 -16.86 14.72
C TYR A 34 4.02 -16.35 15.44
N PHE A 35 5.17 -16.99 15.23
CA PHE A 35 6.38 -16.74 16.04
C PHE A 35 7.54 -16.12 15.26
N GLY A 36 7.63 -16.33 13.95
CA GLY A 36 8.76 -15.92 13.12
C GLY A 36 8.61 -14.54 12.48
N ILE A 37 7.39 -14.01 12.40
CA ILE A 37 7.12 -12.69 11.82
C ILE A 37 6.83 -11.73 12.97
N PRO A 38 7.76 -10.79 13.29
CA PRO A 38 7.45 -9.75 14.26
C PRO A 38 6.24 -8.97 13.73
N ARG A 39 5.18 -8.88 14.54
CA ARG A 39 4.02 -8.08 14.18
C ARG A 39 4.47 -6.62 14.05
N PRO A 40 4.12 -5.93 12.97
CA PRO A 40 4.41 -4.50 12.86
C PRO A 40 3.81 -3.80 14.08
N ASN A 41 4.52 -2.83 14.64
CA ASN A 41 4.02 -2.06 15.76
C ASN A 41 2.68 -1.40 15.34
N GLU A 42 1.58 -1.83 15.97
CA GLU A 42 0.23 -1.36 15.68
C GLU A 42 0.14 0.17 15.76
N ASP A 43 0.87 0.80 16.69
CA ASP A 43 0.90 2.25 16.82
C ASP A 43 1.54 2.91 15.60
N HIS A 44 2.61 2.32 15.07
CA HIS A 44 3.27 2.83 13.86
C HIS A 44 2.35 2.66 12.64
N TYR A 45 1.67 1.53 12.54
CA TYR A 45 0.75 1.24 11.43
C TYR A 45 -0.49 2.13 11.45
N VAL A 46 -1.10 2.33 12.62
CA VAL A 46 -2.24 3.25 12.81
C VAL A 46 -1.81 4.68 12.52
N LYS A 47 -0.63 5.11 13.00
CA LYS A 47 -0.10 6.45 12.72
C LYS A 47 0.17 6.67 11.23
N MET A 48 0.77 5.69 10.54
CA MET A 48 1.03 5.75 9.10
C MET A 48 -0.27 5.76 8.30
N ARG A 49 -1.22 4.89 8.63
CA ARG A 49 -2.56 4.86 8.01
C ARG A 49 -3.28 6.18 8.20
N ASN A 50 -3.22 6.77 9.39
CA ASN A 50 -3.81 8.06 9.66
C ASN A 50 -3.10 9.17 8.89
N TYR A 51 -1.76 9.15 8.80
CA TYR A 51 -1.00 10.08 7.97
C TYR A 51 -1.36 9.98 6.48
N ILE A 52 -1.56 8.76 5.95
CA ILE A 52 -2.00 8.52 4.57
C ILE A 52 -3.47 8.96 4.36
N ARG A 53 -4.36 8.71 5.32
CA ARG A 53 -5.77 9.16 5.24
C ARG A 53 -5.91 10.67 5.35
N HIS A 54 -5.06 11.30 6.15
CA HIS A 54 -4.91 12.75 6.25
C HIS A 54 -3.84 13.28 5.28
N ALA A 55 -3.37 12.47 4.31
CA ALA A 55 -2.49 12.98 3.27
C ALA A 55 -3.31 14.06 2.58
N LYS A 56 -2.95 15.32 2.88
CA LYS A 56 -3.64 16.50 2.40
C LYS A 56 -3.85 16.29 0.91
N LYS A 57 -5.10 16.33 0.45
CA LYS A 57 -5.32 16.35 -1.01
C LYS A 57 -4.61 17.61 -1.50
N ILE A 58 -3.58 17.42 -2.33
CA ILE A 58 -2.80 18.51 -2.89
C ILE A 58 -3.46 18.87 -4.21
N GLY A 59 -3.91 20.12 -4.35
CA GLY A 59 -4.32 20.64 -5.66
C GLY A 59 -3.07 20.89 -6.49
N HIS A 60 -2.83 20.03 -7.48
CA HIS A 60 -1.75 20.18 -8.44
C HIS A 60 -2.07 21.36 -9.36
N ARG A 61 -1.23 22.40 -9.34
CA ARG A 61 -1.42 23.69 -10.04
C ARG A 61 -2.76 24.36 -9.73
N GLY A 62 -3.28 24.20 -8.51
CA GLY A 62 -4.64 24.60 -8.13
C GLY A 62 -5.70 23.51 -8.42
N TYR A 63 -6.89 23.91 -8.86
CA TYR A 63 -7.98 23.01 -9.23
C TYR A 63 -8.31 23.06 -10.73
N MET A 64 -7.55 22.29 -11.50
CA MET A 64 -7.58 22.28 -12.98
C MET A 64 -8.93 21.85 -13.59
N ASP A 65 -9.78 21.14 -12.83
CA ASP A 65 -11.08 20.67 -13.31
C ASP A 65 -12.12 21.79 -13.42
N ASN A 66 -11.92 22.94 -12.76
CA ASN A 66 -12.91 24.03 -12.69
C ASN A 66 -12.38 25.40 -13.12
N ALA A 67 -11.06 25.61 -13.04
CA ALA A 67 -10.41 26.84 -13.51
C ALA A 67 -9.06 26.49 -14.16
N PRO A 68 -8.53 27.33 -15.06
CA PRO A 68 -7.21 27.09 -15.67
C PRO A 68 -6.12 26.95 -14.61
N GLU A 69 -5.14 26.08 -14.88
CA GLU A 69 -4.00 25.86 -13.98
C GLU A 69 -3.27 27.14 -13.61
N ASN A 70 -2.73 27.17 -12.38
CA ASN A 70 -1.84 28.23 -11.90
C ASN A 70 -2.47 29.65 -11.95
N THR A 71 -3.80 29.73 -11.92
CA THR A 71 -4.57 30.99 -11.80
C THR A 71 -4.99 31.24 -10.36
N LEU A 72 -5.21 32.52 -10.01
CA LEU A 72 -5.76 32.89 -8.69
C LEU A 72 -7.08 32.19 -8.41
N GLU A 73 -7.99 32.09 -9.38
CA GLU A 73 -9.28 31.41 -9.24
C GLU A 73 -9.11 29.94 -8.84
N SER A 74 -8.22 29.21 -9.52
CA SER A 74 -7.94 27.80 -9.21
C SER A 74 -7.32 27.61 -7.82
N ILE A 75 -6.50 28.56 -7.38
CA ILE A 75 -5.80 28.55 -6.09
C ILE A 75 -6.77 28.90 -4.96
N GLU A 76 -7.59 29.94 -5.13
CA GLU A 76 -8.59 30.40 -4.16
C GLU A 76 -9.61 29.30 -3.86
N PHE A 77 -10.01 28.52 -4.87
CA PHE A 77 -10.89 27.38 -4.66
C PHE A 77 -10.27 26.35 -3.70
N ILE A 78 -9.04 25.89 -3.94
CA ILE A 78 -8.39 24.92 -3.04
C ILE A 78 -8.11 25.54 -1.67
N ALA A 79 -7.75 26.83 -1.61
CA ALA A 79 -7.49 27.55 -0.36
C ALA A 79 -8.75 27.67 0.52
N SER A 80 -9.95 27.67 -0.08
CA SER A 80 -11.23 27.65 0.64
C SER A 80 -11.55 26.29 1.29
N LEU A 81 -10.89 25.21 0.87
CA LEU A 81 -11.17 23.87 1.36
C LEU A 81 -10.35 23.54 2.62
N PRO A 82 -10.95 22.86 3.62
CA PRO A 82 -10.22 22.45 4.81
C PRO A 82 -9.16 21.39 4.48
N GLU A 83 -8.01 21.53 5.13
CA GLU A 83 -6.92 20.53 5.11
C GLU A 83 -6.40 20.19 3.70
N LYS A 84 -6.28 21.21 2.85
CA LYS A 84 -5.64 21.09 1.53
C LYS A 84 -4.29 21.77 1.53
N ALA A 85 -3.40 21.24 0.69
CA ALA A 85 -2.20 21.94 0.26
C ALA A 85 -2.37 22.27 -1.22
N ILE A 86 -1.65 23.29 -1.68
CA ILE A 86 -1.66 23.73 -3.07
C ILE A 86 -0.23 23.62 -3.56
N GLU A 87 -0.06 22.97 -4.70
CA GLU A 87 1.18 23.01 -5.45
C GLU A 87 1.02 24.04 -6.58
N ILE A 88 2.07 24.84 -6.81
CA ILE A 88 2.12 25.90 -7.82
C ILE A 88 3.49 25.90 -8.49
N ASP A 89 3.53 26.20 -9.78
CA ASP A 89 4.79 26.37 -10.51
C ASP A 89 5.22 27.84 -10.49
N ILE A 90 6.46 28.09 -10.08
CA ILE A 90 7.05 29.43 -10.04
C ILE A 90 8.15 29.53 -11.09
N ALA A 91 8.16 30.63 -11.84
CA ALA A 91 9.22 30.99 -12.78
C ALA A 91 9.67 32.44 -12.56
N SER A 92 10.88 32.78 -13.03
CA SER A 92 11.38 34.16 -13.03
C SER A 92 11.22 34.80 -14.41
N THR A 93 10.73 36.03 -14.47
CA THR A 93 10.72 36.86 -15.67
C THR A 93 12.12 37.38 -16.00
N ARG A 94 12.31 37.93 -17.22
CA ARG A 94 13.59 38.51 -17.65
C ARG A 94 14.07 39.65 -16.75
N ASP A 95 13.14 40.41 -16.20
CA ASP A 95 13.39 41.52 -15.27
C ASP A 95 13.44 41.08 -13.79
N GLY A 96 13.43 39.76 -13.53
CA GLY A 96 13.69 39.19 -12.21
C GLY A 96 12.49 39.04 -11.28
N HIS A 97 11.27 39.29 -11.76
CA HIS A 97 10.05 39.07 -10.99
C HIS A 97 9.70 37.58 -10.95
N LEU A 98 9.23 37.07 -9.81
CA LEU A 98 8.67 35.74 -9.71
C LEU A 98 7.21 35.77 -10.14
N VAL A 99 6.83 34.84 -11.01
CA VAL A 99 5.47 34.68 -11.52
C VAL A 99 5.03 33.24 -11.34
N ILE A 100 3.75 33.05 -11.05
CA ILE A 100 3.10 31.75 -11.16
C ILE A 100 2.84 31.51 -12.65
N PHE A 101 3.26 30.37 -13.19
CA PHE A 101 3.32 30.15 -14.64
C PHE A 101 2.86 28.75 -15.06
N VAL A 102 2.46 28.60 -16.32
CA VAL A 102 1.95 27.36 -16.91
C VAL A 102 2.97 26.78 -17.89
N PHE A 103 3.48 25.58 -17.62
CA PHE A 103 4.29 24.84 -18.61
C PHE A 103 3.35 24.14 -19.61
N ILE A 104 3.21 24.73 -20.80
CA ILE A 104 2.54 24.13 -21.97
C ILE A 104 3.52 23.19 -22.69
#